data_AF-A0A9E5J197-F1
#
_entry.id   AF-A0A9E5J197-F1
#
_cell.length_a   1.000
_cell.length_b   1.000
_cell.length_c   1.000
_cell.angle_alpha   90.00
_cell.angle_beta   90.00
_cell.angle_gamma   90.00
#
_symmetry.space_group_name_H-M   'P 1'
#
loop_
_entity.id
_entity.type
_entity.pdbx_description
1 polymer ?
#
loop_
_entity_poly.entity_id
_entity_poly.type
_entity_poly.pdbx_seq_one_letter_code
_entity_poly.pdbx_strand_id
1 'polypeptide(L)'
;TGGLLGWDQETQLPAKSHGFRAEQSAQISGMAHRLATAPEVGDWLTACESLAWSPESPESAALARWRHDYNRATRIPANLVEEHERTAGVARAAWMESRKNSNFKSFAPHLEKLVSLARQMADLWGYSDQPYDALLEGYEPGWRTREVTALFEKIQPRLIAIAENALSLASGSSRRNISGHYPRRGQEEFLQTLLPRIGFDTAAGRLDTSTHPFCSGLGPHDTRMTTRYDETDFMVSLYGVLHEAGHGLYDQGLPEKELGTPLGQAASLGIHESQSRLWENRVGRSHSFWKTWWPDLLRAFPDLSRHNWETGWLAANGVERSFIRVEADEVTYDLHILLRFQIETRLISGELKVADLPS
;
A
#
# COMPACT_ATOMS: atom_id res chain seq x y z
N THR A 1 -4.07 -16.70 8.47
CA THR A 1 -3.69 -16.57 9.91
C THR A 1 -2.84 -15.35 10.21
N GLY A 2 -1.69 -15.15 9.56
CA GLY A 2 -0.84 -13.96 9.79
C GLY A 2 -1.56 -12.63 9.52
N GLY A 3 -2.31 -12.54 8.43
CA GLY A 3 -3.11 -11.34 8.11
C GLY A 3 -4.10 -10.93 9.22
N LEU A 4 -4.76 -11.90 9.86
CA LEU A 4 -5.70 -11.62 10.96
C LEU A 4 -4.99 -11.06 12.21
N LEU A 5 -3.80 -11.59 12.53
CA LEU A 5 -2.99 -11.07 13.65
C LEU A 5 -2.56 -9.61 13.40
N GLY A 6 -2.19 -9.29 12.17
CA GLY A 6 -1.87 -7.93 11.74
C GLY A 6 -3.08 -7.01 11.82
N TRP A 7 -4.23 -7.44 11.28
CA TRP A 7 -5.47 -6.67 11.35
C TRP A 7 -5.88 -6.34 12.79
N ASP A 8 -5.88 -7.35 13.68
CA ASP A 8 -6.26 -7.16 15.09
C ASP A 8 -5.27 -6.24 15.82
N GLN A 9 -3.98 -6.32 15.47
CA GLN A 9 -2.93 -5.48 16.05
C GLN A 9 -3.19 -3.98 15.83
N GLU A 10 -3.72 -3.62 14.66
CA GLU A 10 -3.96 -2.23 14.26
C GLU A 10 -5.34 -1.70 14.64
N THR A 11 -6.23 -2.54 15.17
CA THR A 11 -7.65 -2.20 15.38
C THR A 11 -8.14 -2.45 16.81
N GLN A 12 -7.94 -3.65 17.35
CA GLN A 12 -8.60 -4.11 18.58
C GLN A 12 -7.62 -4.51 19.71
N LEU A 13 -6.32 -4.63 19.41
CA LEU A 13 -5.32 -5.11 20.37
C LEU A 13 -5.15 -4.17 21.58
N PRO A 14 -5.27 -4.68 22.82
CA PRO A 14 -4.98 -3.87 24.00
C PRO A 14 -3.52 -3.40 24.06
N ALA A 15 -3.28 -2.17 24.51
CA ALA A 15 -1.96 -1.54 24.50
C ALA A 15 -0.83 -2.32 25.21
N LYS A 16 -1.15 -3.18 26.20
CA LYS A 16 -0.14 -4.00 26.89
C LYS A 16 0.20 -5.30 26.15
N SER A 17 -0.55 -5.65 25.11
CA SER A 17 -0.46 -6.94 24.42
C SER A 17 0.47 -6.94 23.20
N HIS A 18 1.03 -5.78 22.81
CA HIS A 18 1.92 -5.67 21.64
C HIS A 18 3.14 -6.60 21.71
N GLY A 19 3.74 -6.78 22.88
CA GLY A 19 4.89 -7.67 23.05
C GLY A 19 4.58 -9.13 22.70
N PHE A 20 3.50 -9.69 23.28
CA PHE A 20 3.09 -11.06 23.00
C PHE A 20 2.52 -11.22 21.58
N ARG A 21 1.85 -10.20 21.02
CA ARG A 21 1.44 -10.20 19.61
C ARG A 21 2.64 -10.33 18.67
N ALA A 22 3.74 -9.66 18.96
CA ALA A 22 4.96 -9.78 18.15
C ALA A 22 5.51 -11.23 18.17
N GLU A 23 5.47 -11.91 19.32
CA GLU A 23 5.86 -13.32 19.44
C GLU A 23 4.94 -14.25 18.63
N GLN A 24 3.61 -14.04 18.70
CA GLN A 24 2.63 -14.80 17.90
C GLN A 24 2.89 -14.65 16.40
N SER A 25 3.09 -13.41 15.93
CA SER A 25 3.38 -13.12 14.54
C SER A 25 4.70 -13.76 14.10
N ALA A 26 5.76 -13.66 14.93
CA ALA A 26 7.05 -14.29 14.64
C ALA A 26 6.95 -15.82 14.53
N GLN A 27 6.19 -16.47 15.42
CA GLN A 27 5.99 -17.92 15.36
C GLN A 27 5.27 -18.35 14.08
N ILE A 28 4.18 -17.68 13.72
CA ILE A 28 3.41 -17.98 12.50
C ILE A 28 4.25 -17.74 11.24
N SER A 29 4.96 -16.61 11.16
CA SER A 29 5.84 -16.32 10.01
C SER A 29 6.98 -17.32 9.90
N GLY A 30 7.61 -17.70 11.02
CA GLY A 30 8.66 -18.71 11.03
C GLY A 30 8.17 -20.10 10.62
N MET A 31 6.95 -20.49 11.02
CA MET A 31 6.31 -21.72 10.54
C MET A 31 6.03 -21.66 9.04
N ALA A 32 5.44 -20.56 8.55
CA ALA A 32 5.14 -20.38 7.13
C ALA A 32 6.42 -20.44 6.28
N HIS A 33 7.49 -19.77 6.69
CA HIS A 33 8.76 -19.81 5.99
C HIS A 33 9.35 -21.22 5.92
N ARG A 34 9.41 -21.95 7.05
CA ARG A 34 9.93 -23.33 7.06
C ARG A 34 9.15 -24.27 6.15
N LEU A 35 7.82 -24.12 6.09
CA LEU A 35 6.98 -24.91 5.19
C LEU A 35 7.24 -24.52 3.73
N ALA A 36 7.37 -23.23 3.44
CA ALA A 36 7.60 -22.73 2.08
C ALA A 36 8.99 -23.07 1.53
N THR A 37 9.99 -23.28 2.38
CA THR A 37 11.38 -23.58 1.98
C THR A 37 11.80 -25.03 2.25
N ALA A 38 10.86 -25.91 2.61
CA ALA A 38 11.15 -27.32 2.84
C ALA A 38 11.67 -28.00 1.56
N PRO A 39 12.72 -28.84 1.62
CA PRO A 39 13.29 -29.50 0.44
C PRO A 39 12.27 -30.29 -0.38
N GLU A 40 11.28 -30.90 0.28
CA GLU A 40 10.20 -31.66 -0.34
C GLU A 40 9.36 -30.80 -1.29
N VAL A 41 9.20 -29.49 -1.00
CA VAL A 41 8.51 -28.55 -1.91
C VAL A 41 9.30 -28.41 -3.21
N GLY A 42 10.64 -28.32 -3.12
CA GLY A 42 11.52 -28.30 -4.28
C GLY A 42 11.41 -29.58 -5.13
N ASP A 43 11.32 -30.74 -4.47
CA ASP A 43 11.13 -32.03 -5.14
C ASP A 43 9.76 -32.13 -5.84
N TRP A 44 8.68 -31.70 -5.18
CA TRP A 44 7.34 -31.67 -5.76
C TRP A 44 7.26 -30.73 -6.97
N LEU A 45 7.85 -29.54 -6.87
CA LEU A 45 7.91 -28.60 -8.00
C LEU A 45 8.65 -29.22 -9.19
N THR A 46 9.76 -29.91 -8.94
CA THR A 46 10.55 -30.58 -10.00
C THR A 46 9.76 -31.72 -10.65
N ALA A 47 9.04 -32.51 -9.85
CA ALA A 47 8.16 -33.55 -10.35
C ALA A 47 7.02 -32.96 -11.22
N CYS A 48 6.40 -31.86 -10.77
CA CYS A 48 5.37 -31.17 -11.53
C CYS A 48 5.91 -30.55 -12.83
N GLU A 49 7.11 -29.99 -12.83
CA GLU A 49 7.77 -29.44 -14.03
C GLU A 49 8.06 -30.50 -15.09
N SER A 50 8.21 -31.77 -14.69
CA SER A 50 8.40 -32.89 -15.62
C SER A 50 7.10 -33.34 -16.32
N LEU A 51 5.94 -32.87 -15.86
CA LEU A 51 4.66 -33.13 -16.51
C LEU A 51 4.51 -32.20 -17.72
N ALA A 52 3.98 -32.73 -18.83
CA ALA A 52 3.81 -31.99 -20.08
C ALA A 52 2.59 -31.04 -20.02
N TRP A 53 2.69 -29.98 -19.21
CA TRP A 53 1.69 -28.92 -19.15
C TRP A 53 1.66 -28.11 -20.45
N SER A 54 0.49 -27.61 -20.82
CA SER A 54 0.41 -26.61 -21.90
C SER A 54 1.05 -25.30 -21.41
N PRO A 55 1.95 -24.66 -22.19
CA PRO A 55 2.64 -23.44 -21.76
C PRO A 55 1.72 -22.28 -21.37
N GLU A 56 0.52 -22.22 -21.95
CA GLU A 56 -0.47 -21.16 -21.72
C GLU A 56 -1.52 -21.56 -20.67
N SER A 57 -1.36 -22.72 -20.01
CA SER A 57 -2.30 -23.18 -18.99
C SER A 57 -2.15 -22.42 -17.66
N PRO A 58 -3.24 -22.27 -16.89
CA PRO A 58 -3.19 -21.75 -15.52
C PRO A 58 -2.19 -22.54 -14.64
N GLU A 59 -2.12 -23.86 -14.80
CA GLU A 59 -1.23 -24.73 -14.04
C GLU A 59 0.24 -24.42 -14.33
N SER A 60 0.59 -24.16 -15.60
CA SER A 60 1.95 -23.73 -15.98
C SER A 60 2.30 -22.38 -15.35
N ALA A 61 1.36 -21.43 -15.31
CA ALA A 61 1.58 -20.12 -14.68
C ALA A 61 1.73 -20.23 -13.16
N ALA A 62 0.89 -21.03 -12.49
CA ALA A 62 0.99 -21.29 -11.05
C ALA A 62 2.32 -21.96 -10.69
N LEU A 63 2.73 -22.97 -11.47
CA LEU A 63 3.99 -23.68 -11.26
C LEU A 63 5.21 -22.77 -11.43
N ALA A 64 5.22 -21.94 -12.47
CA ALA A 64 6.28 -20.95 -12.66
C ALA A 64 6.37 -19.98 -11.47
N ARG A 65 5.22 -19.53 -10.94
CA ARG A 65 5.19 -18.63 -9.80
C ARG A 65 5.66 -19.30 -8.50
N TRP A 66 5.17 -20.50 -8.19
CA TRP A 66 5.65 -21.26 -7.04
C TRP A 66 7.14 -21.56 -7.10
N ARG A 67 7.66 -21.95 -8.27
CA ARG A 67 9.10 -22.18 -8.46
C ARG A 67 9.89 -20.90 -8.20
N HIS A 68 9.42 -19.77 -8.73
CA HIS A 68 10.05 -18.48 -8.51
C HIS A 68 10.08 -18.11 -7.01
N ASP A 69 8.93 -18.18 -6.33
CA ASP A 69 8.83 -17.86 -4.90
C ASP A 69 9.70 -18.79 -4.04
N TYR A 70 9.69 -20.11 -4.33
CA TYR A 70 10.55 -21.09 -3.67
C TYR A 70 12.03 -20.74 -3.83
N ASN A 71 12.49 -20.52 -5.07
CA ASN A 71 13.88 -20.20 -5.36
C ASN A 71 14.33 -18.92 -4.66
N ARG A 72 13.47 -17.88 -4.60
CA ARG A 72 13.79 -16.65 -3.88
C ARG A 72 13.85 -16.86 -2.37
N ALA A 73 12.91 -17.62 -1.81
CA ALA A 73 12.85 -17.88 -0.38
C ALA A 73 14.04 -18.72 0.10
N THR A 74 14.48 -19.72 -0.68
CA THR A 74 15.62 -20.59 -0.32
C THR A 74 16.98 -19.93 -0.51
N ARG A 75 17.08 -18.81 -1.25
CA ARG A 75 18.33 -18.07 -1.43
C ARG A 75 18.77 -17.32 -0.17
N ILE A 76 17.83 -17.01 0.74
CA ILE A 76 18.11 -16.23 1.93
C ILE A 76 18.25 -17.17 3.13
N PRO A 77 19.43 -17.21 3.79
CA PRO A 77 19.63 -18.00 5.00
C PRO A 77 18.68 -17.58 6.12
N ALA A 78 18.17 -18.54 6.89
CA ALA A 78 17.22 -18.30 7.98
C ALA A 78 17.74 -17.27 9.02
N ASN A 79 19.03 -17.32 9.36
CA ASN A 79 19.63 -16.37 10.30
C ASN A 79 19.61 -14.92 9.77
N LEU A 80 19.72 -14.72 8.45
CA LEU A 80 19.63 -13.40 7.83
C LEU A 80 18.19 -12.88 7.84
N VAL A 81 17.20 -13.75 7.60
CA VAL A 81 15.78 -13.41 7.75
C VAL A 81 15.48 -12.98 9.19
N GLU A 82 15.91 -13.76 10.18
CA GLU A 82 15.73 -13.44 11.61
C GLU A 82 16.41 -12.13 12.00
N GLU A 83 17.63 -11.87 11.51
CA GLU A 83 18.34 -10.62 11.77
C GLU A 83 17.61 -9.42 11.15
N HIS A 84 17.09 -9.56 9.92
CA HIS A 84 16.29 -8.54 9.26
C HIS A 84 15.03 -8.20 10.06
N GLU A 85 14.23 -9.20 10.42
CA GLU A 85 12.98 -8.99 11.16
C GLU A 85 13.22 -8.36 12.53
N ARG A 86 14.22 -8.85 13.27
CA ARG A 86 14.60 -8.25 14.56
C ARG A 86 15.04 -6.80 14.40
N THR A 87 15.85 -6.51 13.38
CA THR A 87 16.33 -5.15 13.10
C THR A 87 15.18 -4.24 12.72
N ALA A 88 14.26 -4.68 11.87
CA ALA A 88 13.07 -3.93 11.46
C ALA A 88 12.14 -3.62 12.64
N GLY A 89 11.93 -4.58 13.55
CA GLY A 89 11.16 -4.37 14.77
C GLY A 89 11.74 -3.28 15.68
N VAL A 90 13.05 -3.36 15.96
CA VAL A 90 13.77 -2.34 16.75
C VAL A 90 13.78 -0.98 16.04
N ALA A 91 14.03 -0.97 14.73
CA ALA A 91 14.06 0.25 13.92
C ALA A 91 12.69 0.96 13.90
N ARG A 92 11.58 0.20 13.83
CA ARG A 92 10.23 0.78 13.89
C ARG A 92 9.96 1.49 15.22
N ALA A 93 10.34 0.88 16.34
CA ALA A 93 10.23 1.52 17.66
C ALA A 93 11.09 2.79 17.76
N ALA A 94 12.34 2.71 17.30
CA ALA A 94 13.26 3.86 17.26
C ALA A 94 12.75 4.98 16.34
N TRP A 95 12.15 4.64 15.19
CA TRP A 95 11.56 5.59 14.26
C TRP A 95 10.38 6.34 14.87
N MET A 96 9.47 5.66 15.57
CA MET A 96 8.32 6.32 16.20
C MET A 96 8.76 7.42 17.17
N GLU A 97 9.73 7.11 18.03
CA GLU A 97 10.28 8.08 19.00
C GLU A 97 11.10 9.17 18.30
N SER A 98 11.93 8.79 17.33
CA SER A 98 12.77 9.74 16.58
C SER A 98 11.94 10.72 15.75
N ARG A 99 10.85 10.25 15.12
CA ARG A 99 9.90 11.08 14.37
C ARG A 99 9.21 12.09 15.28
N LYS A 100 8.75 11.65 16.45
CA LYS A 100 8.11 12.52 17.45
C LYS A 100 9.04 13.65 17.91
N ASN A 101 10.34 13.37 18.00
CA ASN A 101 11.35 14.30 18.47
C ASN A 101 12.14 14.99 17.33
N SER A 102 11.74 14.83 16.07
CA SER A 102 12.47 15.34 14.89
C SER A 102 13.97 15.02 14.89
N ASN A 103 14.35 13.83 15.38
CA ASN A 103 15.74 13.45 15.62
C ASN A 103 16.20 12.33 14.68
N PHE A 104 16.54 12.69 13.45
CA PHE A 104 17.06 11.73 12.47
C PHE A 104 18.36 11.07 12.91
N LYS A 105 19.24 11.79 13.62
CA LYS A 105 20.54 11.27 14.06
C LYS A 105 20.39 10.03 14.96
N SER A 106 19.35 9.99 15.79
CA SER A 106 19.03 8.82 16.60
C SER A 106 18.49 7.64 15.79
N PHE A 107 17.84 7.90 14.64
CA PHE A 107 17.33 6.85 13.75
C PHE A 107 18.38 6.34 12.75
N ALA A 108 19.34 7.17 12.35
CA ALA A 108 20.30 6.86 11.30
C ALA A 108 21.03 5.51 11.47
N PRO A 109 21.54 5.12 12.65
CA PRO A 109 22.21 3.82 12.82
C PRO A 109 21.30 2.62 12.56
N HIS A 110 20.01 2.75 12.86
CA HIS A 110 19.02 1.70 12.59
C HIS A 110 18.76 1.58 11.09
N LEU A 111 18.62 2.71 10.41
CA LEU A 111 18.43 2.74 8.95
C LEU A 111 19.68 2.24 8.21
N GLU A 112 20.88 2.57 8.67
CA GLU A 112 22.15 2.04 8.13
C GLU A 112 22.19 0.51 8.18
N LYS A 113 21.80 -0.06 9.32
CA LYS A 113 21.74 -1.52 9.46
C LYS A 113 20.70 -2.14 8.53
N LEU A 114 19.52 -1.53 8.38
CA LEU A 114 18.49 -2.00 7.45
C LEU A 114 18.96 -1.95 5.99
N VAL A 115 19.57 -0.84 5.56
CA VAL A 115 20.13 -0.71 4.20
C VAL A 115 21.22 -1.74 3.96
N SER A 116 22.10 -1.98 4.94
CA SER A 116 23.14 -3.00 4.85
C SER A 116 22.56 -4.41 4.69
N LEU A 117 21.51 -4.76 5.43
CA LEU A 117 20.83 -6.05 5.32
C LEU A 117 20.11 -6.18 3.97
N ALA A 118 19.44 -5.11 3.51
CA ALA A 118 18.78 -5.09 2.20
C ALA A 118 19.77 -5.33 1.04
N ARG A 119 20.96 -4.73 1.09
CA ARG A 119 22.03 -4.98 0.10
C ARG A 119 22.50 -6.44 0.14
N GLN A 120 22.73 -7.00 1.33
CA GLN A 120 23.10 -8.42 1.46
C GLN A 120 22.03 -9.36 0.89
N MET A 121 20.75 -9.07 1.14
CA MET A 121 19.64 -9.84 0.57
C MET A 121 19.55 -9.69 -0.95
N ALA A 122 19.76 -8.48 -1.48
CA ALA A 122 19.84 -8.23 -2.92
C ALA A 122 20.95 -9.04 -3.59
N ASP A 123 22.14 -9.11 -2.99
CA ASP A 123 23.26 -9.92 -3.49
C ASP A 123 22.93 -11.42 -3.52
N LEU A 124 22.26 -11.93 -2.48
CA LEU A 124 21.84 -13.33 -2.40
C LEU A 124 20.71 -13.68 -3.37
N TRP A 125 19.75 -12.79 -3.55
CA TRP A 125 18.72 -12.94 -4.57
C TRP A 125 19.30 -12.86 -5.98
N GLY A 126 20.35 -12.07 -6.17
CA GLY A 126 20.97 -11.81 -7.46
C GLY A 126 20.13 -10.86 -8.32
N TYR A 127 20.82 -10.14 -9.20
CA TYR A 127 20.23 -9.14 -10.09
C TYR A 127 21.06 -9.06 -11.39
N SER A 128 20.45 -8.56 -12.46
CA SER A 128 21.15 -8.41 -13.76
C SER A 128 21.82 -7.07 -13.92
N ASP A 129 21.12 -5.97 -13.60
CA ASP A 129 21.59 -4.62 -13.92
C ASP A 129 22.06 -3.89 -12.66
N GLN A 130 21.22 -3.84 -11.61
CA GLN A 130 21.58 -3.18 -10.35
C GLN A 130 20.92 -3.83 -9.11
N PRO A 131 21.49 -3.66 -7.90
CA PRO A 131 20.99 -4.36 -6.71
C PRO A 131 19.54 -4.03 -6.35
N TYR A 132 19.06 -2.84 -6.73
CA TYR A 132 17.68 -2.44 -6.52
C TYR A 132 16.68 -3.32 -7.28
N ASP A 133 17.06 -3.94 -8.40
CA ASP A 133 16.19 -4.84 -9.16
C ASP A 133 15.77 -6.06 -8.33
N ALA A 134 16.70 -6.61 -7.53
CA ALA A 134 16.41 -7.76 -6.67
C ALA A 134 15.37 -7.43 -5.58
N LEU A 135 15.35 -6.19 -5.10
CA LEU A 135 14.38 -5.68 -4.13
C LEU A 135 13.04 -5.40 -4.79
N LEU A 136 13.04 -4.75 -5.95
CA LEU A 136 11.84 -4.39 -6.70
C LEU A 136 11.02 -5.63 -7.11
N GLU A 137 11.70 -6.72 -7.49
CA GLU A 137 11.07 -7.99 -7.88
C GLU A 137 10.13 -8.56 -6.80
N GLY A 138 10.37 -8.24 -5.51
CA GLY A 138 9.49 -8.66 -4.42
C GLY A 138 8.14 -7.95 -4.37
N TYR A 139 8.02 -6.82 -5.06
CA TYR A 139 6.85 -5.94 -5.03
C TYR A 139 6.15 -5.84 -6.39
N GLU A 140 6.94 -5.75 -7.46
CA GLU A 140 6.47 -5.64 -8.84
C GLU A 140 7.22 -6.66 -9.73
N PRO A 141 6.80 -7.94 -9.75
CA PRO A 141 7.50 -9.00 -10.45
C PRO A 141 7.71 -8.69 -11.95
N GLY A 142 8.92 -8.89 -12.44
CA GLY A 142 9.29 -8.66 -13.85
C GLY A 142 9.60 -7.21 -14.22
N TRP A 143 9.41 -6.24 -13.31
CA TRP A 143 9.90 -4.88 -13.50
C TRP A 143 11.34 -4.73 -13.01
N ARG A 144 12.13 -3.93 -13.71
CA ARG A 144 13.47 -3.53 -13.25
C ARG A 144 13.54 -2.02 -13.09
N THR A 145 14.60 -1.60 -12.42
CA THR A 145 14.87 -0.18 -12.13
C THR A 145 14.93 0.64 -13.42
N ARG A 146 15.48 0.09 -14.51
CA ARG A 146 15.57 0.79 -15.81
C ARG A 146 14.20 1.10 -16.42
N GLU A 147 13.21 0.19 -16.30
CA GLU A 147 11.85 0.43 -16.78
C GLU A 147 11.16 1.52 -15.95
N VAL A 148 11.34 1.50 -14.63
CA VAL A 148 10.82 2.54 -13.72
C VAL A 148 11.46 3.91 -14.03
N THR A 149 12.79 3.96 -14.22
CA THR A 149 13.51 5.18 -14.60
C THR A 149 12.99 5.73 -15.93
N ALA A 150 12.89 4.90 -16.97
CA ALA A 150 12.41 5.33 -18.28
C ALA A 150 10.95 5.84 -18.23
N LEU A 151 10.11 5.23 -17.39
CA LEU A 151 8.75 5.72 -17.15
C LEU A 151 8.77 7.12 -16.52
N PHE A 152 9.54 7.31 -15.45
CA PHE A 152 9.61 8.61 -14.76
C PHE A 152 10.23 9.71 -15.63
N GLU A 153 11.30 9.42 -16.37
CA GLU A 153 11.89 10.37 -17.33
C GLU A 153 10.86 10.86 -18.36
N LYS A 154 9.96 9.98 -18.80
CA LYS A 154 8.90 10.31 -19.74
C LYS A 154 7.79 11.16 -19.12
N ILE A 155 7.38 10.89 -17.88
CA ILE A 155 6.21 11.55 -17.26
C ILE A 155 6.57 12.79 -16.44
N GLN A 156 7.75 12.84 -15.82
CA GLN A 156 8.13 13.89 -14.87
C GLN A 156 8.01 15.31 -15.46
N PRO A 157 8.52 15.62 -16.68
CA PRO A 157 8.39 16.98 -17.23
C PRO A 157 6.92 17.39 -17.41
N ARG A 158 6.05 16.44 -17.78
CA ARG A 158 4.62 16.68 -17.95
C ARG A 158 3.91 16.88 -16.61
N LEU A 159 4.24 16.08 -15.60
CA LEU A 159 3.68 16.22 -14.26
C LEU A 159 4.04 17.57 -13.64
N ILE A 160 5.30 18.01 -13.77
CA ILE A 160 5.75 19.32 -13.30
C ILE A 160 4.96 20.44 -13.99
N ALA A 161 4.83 20.39 -15.33
CA ALA A 161 4.09 21.41 -16.08
C ALA A 161 2.60 21.47 -15.69
N ILE A 162 1.95 20.32 -15.45
CA ILE A 162 0.56 20.27 -14.98
C ILE A 162 0.45 20.85 -13.57
N ALA A 163 1.36 20.49 -12.66
CA ALA A 163 1.38 21.02 -11.30
C ALA A 163 1.57 22.54 -11.29
N GLU A 164 2.52 23.07 -12.06
CA GLU A 164 2.77 24.51 -12.16
C GLU A 164 1.56 25.27 -12.71
N ASN A 165 0.91 24.73 -13.76
CA ASN A 165 -0.29 25.32 -14.32
C ASN A 165 -1.43 25.33 -13.29
N ALA A 166 -1.72 24.19 -12.67
CA ALA A 166 -2.76 24.08 -11.65
C ALA A 166 -2.53 25.05 -10.49
N LEU A 167 -1.29 25.16 -9.99
CA LEU A 167 -0.92 26.07 -8.91
C LEU A 167 -1.06 27.55 -9.31
N SER A 168 -0.82 27.89 -10.57
CA SER A 168 -1.00 29.26 -11.06
C SER A 168 -2.48 29.68 -11.07
N LEU A 169 -3.37 28.75 -11.42
CA LEU A 169 -4.81 28.94 -11.44
C LEU A 169 -5.42 28.92 -10.02
N ALA A 170 -4.78 28.21 -9.10
CA ALA A 170 -5.20 28.03 -7.71
C ALA A 170 -5.16 29.30 -6.86
N SER A 171 -4.48 30.37 -7.32
CA SER A 171 -4.17 31.64 -6.64
C SER A 171 -5.36 32.43 -6.04
N GLY A 172 -6.60 31.91 -6.10
CA GLY A 172 -7.80 32.53 -5.50
C GLY A 172 -8.79 31.58 -4.80
N SER A 173 -8.65 30.25 -4.82
CA SER A 173 -9.68 29.36 -4.22
C SER A 173 -9.28 27.95 -3.77
N SER A 174 -7.99 27.57 -3.79
CA SER A 174 -7.56 26.17 -3.58
C SER A 174 -7.57 25.70 -2.12
N ARG A 175 -8.70 25.80 -1.42
CA ARG A 175 -8.88 25.03 -0.18
C ARG A 175 -9.30 23.62 -0.58
N ARG A 176 -8.47 22.63 -0.25
CA ARG A 176 -8.80 21.20 -0.36
C ARG A 176 -9.90 20.74 0.61
N ASN A 177 -10.56 21.68 1.27
CA ASN A 177 -11.60 21.42 2.26
C ASN A 177 -12.79 22.35 2.05
N ILE A 178 -13.98 21.83 2.27
CA ILE A 178 -15.24 22.55 2.34
C ILE A 178 -15.49 22.88 3.81
N SER A 179 -15.60 24.16 4.15
CA SER A 179 -15.86 24.55 5.54
C SER A 179 -17.19 23.98 6.06
N GLY A 180 -17.14 23.26 7.18
CA GLY A 180 -18.33 22.72 7.84
C GLY A 180 -17.94 21.88 9.05
N HIS A 181 -18.95 21.43 9.80
CA HIS A 181 -18.80 20.37 10.79
C HIS A 181 -19.32 19.05 10.22
N TYR A 182 -18.50 18.00 10.31
CA TYR A 182 -18.79 16.68 9.76
C TYR A 182 -18.75 15.62 10.85
N PRO A 183 -19.81 15.48 11.67
CA PRO A 183 -19.82 14.54 12.79
C PRO A 183 -19.43 13.13 12.35
N ARG A 184 -18.61 12.44 13.14
CA ARG A 184 -18.17 11.06 12.84
C ARG A 184 -19.34 10.14 12.45
N ARG A 185 -20.46 10.21 13.18
CA ARG A 185 -21.66 9.41 12.91
C ARG A 185 -22.21 9.64 11.50
N GLY A 186 -22.21 10.88 11.00
CA GLY A 186 -22.64 11.19 9.64
C GLY A 186 -21.71 10.60 8.59
N GLN A 187 -20.40 10.57 8.88
CA GLN A 187 -19.41 9.90 8.02
C GLN A 187 -19.64 8.38 8.00
N GLU A 188 -19.86 7.75 9.15
CA GLU A 188 -20.18 6.32 9.26
C GLU A 188 -21.45 5.95 8.46
N GLU A 189 -22.55 6.69 8.65
CA GLU A 189 -23.82 6.46 7.96
C GLU A 189 -23.69 6.63 6.43
N PHE A 190 -22.95 7.66 5.98
CA PHE A 190 -22.68 7.86 4.55
C PHE A 190 -21.85 6.72 3.95
N LEU A 191 -20.77 6.30 4.62
CA LEU A 191 -19.88 5.25 4.15
C LEU A 191 -20.56 3.87 4.13
N GLN A 192 -21.41 3.57 5.12
CA GLN A 192 -22.23 2.36 5.13
C GLN A 192 -23.22 2.31 3.96
N THR A 193 -23.70 3.47 3.49
CA THR A 193 -24.54 3.56 2.30
C THR A 193 -23.73 3.45 1.01
N LEU A 194 -22.51 4.01 1.00
CA LEU A 194 -21.62 4.07 -0.16
C LEU A 194 -21.08 2.70 -0.56
N LEU A 195 -20.50 1.95 0.40
CA LEU A 195 -19.80 0.68 0.14
C LEU A 195 -20.59 -0.34 -0.69
N PRO A 196 -21.82 -0.75 -0.31
CA PRO A 196 -22.56 -1.73 -1.09
C PRO A 196 -22.96 -1.21 -2.47
N ARG A 197 -23.12 0.11 -2.64
CA ARG A 197 -23.49 0.74 -3.92
C ARG A 197 -22.33 0.82 -4.91
N ILE A 198 -21.09 0.82 -4.42
CA ILE A 198 -19.90 0.68 -5.28
C ILE A 198 -19.51 -0.78 -5.53
N GLY A 199 -20.30 -1.74 -5.00
CA GLY A 199 -20.13 -3.16 -5.22
C GLY A 199 -19.33 -3.89 -4.15
N PHE A 200 -18.91 -3.22 -3.07
CA PHE A 200 -18.21 -3.88 -1.98
C PHE A 200 -19.19 -4.74 -1.18
N ASP A 201 -18.92 -6.04 -1.08
CA ASP A 201 -19.77 -6.96 -0.33
C ASP A 201 -19.51 -6.82 1.17
N THR A 202 -20.41 -6.09 1.84
CA THR A 202 -20.39 -5.86 3.29
C THR A 202 -20.79 -7.08 4.13
N ALA A 203 -21.31 -8.15 3.53
CA ALA A 203 -21.48 -9.43 4.22
C ALA A 203 -20.18 -10.25 4.22
N ALA A 204 -19.31 -9.99 3.24
CA ALA A 204 -17.99 -10.59 3.07
C ALA A 204 -16.84 -9.67 3.52
N GLY A 205 -17.15 -8.65 4.34
CA GLY A 205 -16.18 -7.65 4.74
C GLY A 205 -16.68 -6.69 5.79
N ARG A 206 -15.79 -5.83 6.29
CA ARG A 206 -16.14 -4.82 7.31
C ARG A 206 -15.21 -3.60 7.26
N LEU A 207 -15.71 -2.49 7.80
CA LEU A 207 -15.00 -1.24 7.98
C LEU A 207 -14.76 -0.96 9.47
N ASP A 208 -13.50 -0.66 9.82
CA ASP A 208 -13.04 -0.33 11.17
C ASP A 208 -12.28 0.99 11.22
N THR A 209 -11.81 1.36 12.41
CA THR A 209 -10.89 2.49 12.60
C THR A 209 -9.49 2.04 12.96
N SER A 210 -8.48 2.66 12.35
CA SER A 210 -7.07 2.51 12.73
C SER A 210 -6.34 3.85 12.60
N THR A 211 -5.08 3.92 13.04
CA THR A 211 -4.24 5.12 12.91
C THR A 211 -3.91 5.43 11.44
N HIS A 212 -3.65 4.38 10.66
CA HIS A 212 -3.37 4.46 9.23
C HIS A 212 -4.35 3.54 8.50
N PRO A 213 -5.17 4.06 7.57
CA PRO A 213 -6.05 3.24 6.73
C PRO A 213 -5.28 2.13 6.00
N PHE A 214 -5.88 0.95 5.91
CA PHE A 214 -5.39 -0.17 5.12
C PHE A 214 -6.54 -1.14 4.79
N CYS A 215 -6.32 -1.97 3.77
CA CYS A 215 -7.17 -3.09 3.39
C CYS A 215 -6.42 -4.41 3.56
N SER A 216 -7.15 -5.48 3.87
CA SER A 216 -6.60 -6.83 3.99
C SER A 216 -7.64 -7.88 3.60
N GLY A 217 -7.38 -8.62 2.52
CA GLY A 217 -8.00 -9.91 2.26
C GLY A 217 -7.47 -10.98 3.22
N LEU A 218 -8.32 -11.48 4.13
CA LEU A 218 -7.95 -12.48 5.13
C LEU A 218 -8.29 -13.92 4.70
N GLY A 219 -9.12 -14.05 3.66
CA GLY A 219 -9.57 -15.29 3.05
C GLY A 219 -10.83 -15.05 2.22
N PRO A 220 -11.42 -16.11 1.62
CA PRO A 220 -12.71 -16.01 0.96
C PRO A 220 -13.75 -15.45 1.92
N HIS A 221 -14.52 -14.49 1.44
CA HIS A 221 -15.57 -13.81 2.20
C HIS A 221 -15.12 -13.10 3.49
N ASP A 222 -13.83 -12.75 3.62
CA ASP A 222 -13.33 -11.94 4.72
C ASP A 222 -12.32 -10.90 4.22
N THR A 223 -12.82 -9.80 3.68
CA THR A 223 -12.03 -8.65 3.24
C THR A 223 -12.31 -7.46 4.15
N ARG A 224 -11.31 -7.01 4.89
CA ARG A 224 -11.47 -5.93 5.89
C ARG A 224 -10.74 -4.70 5.46
N MET A 225 -11.29 -3.54 5.80
CA MET A 225 -10.64 -2.25 5.63
C MET A 225 -10.77 -1.39 6.88
N THR A 226 -9.90 -0.39 6.97
CA THR A 226 -9.97 0.60 8.05
C THR A 226 -9.99 2.02 7.49
N THR A 227 -10.47 2.96 8.29
CA THR A 227 -10.43 4.39 7.97
C THR A 227 -10.08 5.22 9.20
N ARG A 228 -9.90 6.53 9.00
CA ARG A 228 -9.78 7.54 10.05
C ARG A 228 -10.81 8.63 9.79
N TYR A 229 -11.48 9.09 10.84
CA TYR A 229 -12.47 10.15 10.77
C TYR A 229 -11.86 11.50 11.20
N ASP A 230 -12.21 12.56 10.48
CA ASP A 230 -11.88 13.94 10.83
C ASP A 230 -13.18 14.76 10.78
N GLU A 231 -13.58 15.34 11.92
CA GLU A 231 -14.84 16.09 12.01
C GLU A 231 -14.77 17.49 11.37
N THR A 232 -13.59 17.89 10.90
CA THR A 232 -13.35 19.13 10.15
C THR A 232 -13.19 18.89 8.65
N ASP A 233 -13.02 17.64 8.23
CA ASP A 233 -12.87 17.25 6.83
C ASP A 233 -13.33 15.80 6.58
N PHE A 234 -14.58 15.62 6.13
CA PHE A 234 -15.10 14.29 5.80
C PHE A 234 -14.39 13.64 4.59
N MET A 235 -13.69 14.42 3.75
CA MET A 235 -12.99 13.87 2.60
C MET A 235 -11.86 12.93 3.02
N VAL A 236 -11.30 13.11 4.23
CA VAL A 236 -10.29 12.22 4.80
C VAL A 236 -10.81 10.78 4.89
N SER A 237 -12.00 10.58 5.46
CA SER A 237 -12.57 9.23 5.59
C SER A 237 -13.15 8.74 4.28
N LEU A 238 -13.74 9.62 3.46
CA LEU A 238 -14.30 9.28 2.15
C LEU A 238 -13.24 8.73 1.20
N TYR A 239 -12.15 9.46 0.99
CA TYR A 239 -11.09 9.02 0.07
C TYR A 239 -10.28 7.87 0.64
N GLY A 240 -10.09 7.82 1.97
CA GLY A 240 -9.55 6.62 2.63
C GLY A 240 -10.40 5.39 2.32
N VAL A 241 -11.71 5.44 2.52
CA VAL A 241 -12.59 4.29 2.26
C VAL A 241 -12.67 3.96 0.77
N LEU A 242 -12.75 4.94 -0.14
CA LEU A 242 -12.76 4.63 -1.57
C LEU A 242 -11.45 3.98 -2.04
N HIS A 243 -10.32 4.41 -1.50
CA HIS A 243 -9.01 3.80 -1.74
C HIS A 243 -8.98 2.35 -1.25
N GLU A 244 -9.28 2.13 0.03
CA GLU A 244 -9.27 0.79 0.61
C GLU A 244 -10.36 -0.13 0.03
N ALA A 245 -11.50 0.43 -0.36
CA ALA A 245 -12.54 -0.33 -1.06
C ALA A 245 -12.09 -0.75 -2.46
N GLY A 246 -11.28 0.03 -3.15
CA GLY A 246 -10.71 -0.40 -4.43
C GLY A 246 -9.78 -1.59 -4.28
N HIS A 247 -8.93 -1.59 -3.25
CA HIS A 247 -8.17 -2.79 -2.86
C HIS A 247 -9.09 -3.96 -2.52
N GLY A 248 -10.12 -3.72 -1.69
CA GLY A 248 -11.03 -4.75 -1.24
C GLY A 248 -11.89 -5.35 -2.35
N LEU A 249 -12.28 -4.55 -3.34
CA LEU A 249 -13.01 -5.01 -4.53
C LEU A 249 -12.15 -5.89 -5.41
N TYR A 250 -10.84 -5.63 -5.49
CA TYR A 250 -9.92 -6.55 -6.15
C TYR A 250 -9.87 -7.88 -5.40
N ASP A 251 -9.65 -7.84 -4.09
CA ASP A 251 -9.56 -9.04 -3.26
C ASP A 251 -10.86 -9.87 -3.30
N GLN A 252 -12.03 -9.23 -3.24
CA GLN A 252 -13.34 -9.88 -3.36
C GLN A 252 -13.62 -10.43 -4.77
N GLY A 253 -12.93 -9.90 -5.79
CA GLY A 253 -13.03 -10.36 -7.17
C GLY A 253 -12.08 -11.50 -7.54
N LEU A 254 -11.17 -11.89 -6.64
CA LEU A 254 -10.24 -13.00 -6.88
C LEU A 254 -11.01 -14.34 -6.99
N PRO A 255 -10.61 -15.24 -7.90
CA PRO A 255 -11.35 -16.48 -8.13
C PRO A 255 -11.22 -17.44 -6.94
N GLU A 256 -12.32 -17.66 -6.21
CA GLU A 256 -12.34 -18.52 -5.02
C GLU A 256 -11.84 -19.95 -5.30
N LYS A 257 -12.09 -20.48 -6.50
CA LYS A 257 -11.60 -21.81 -6.92
C LYS A 257 -10.06 -21.92 -6.92
N GLU A 258 -9.35 -20.80 -6.96
CA GLU A 258 -7.88 -20.72 -6.94
C GLU A 258 -7.34 -20.42 -5.53
N LEU A 259 -8.17 -20.55 -4.49
CA LEU A 259 -7.75 -20.32 -3.11
C LEU A 259 -6.52 -21.16 -2.76
N GLY A 260 -5.50 -20.50 -2.23
CA GLY A 260 -4.24 -21.14 -1.82
C GLY A 260 -3.25 -21.34 -2.97
N THR A 261 -3.60 -20.97 -4.20
CA THR A 261 -2.68 -20.93 -5.34
C THR A 261 -2.27 -19.48 -5.65
N PRO A 262 -1.19 -19.25 -6.40
CA PRO A 262 -0.79 -17.91 -6.81
C PRO A 262 -1.79 -17.25 -7.77
N LEU A 263 -2.67 -18.03 -8.40
CA LEU A 263 -3.71 -17.52 -9.30
C LEU A 263 -4.88 -16.87 -8.54
N GLY A 264 -5.06 -17.24 -7.27
CA GLY A 264 -6.02 -16.64 -6.35
C GLY A 264 -5.46 -15.46 -5.56
N GLN A 265 -4.32 -14.90 -5.99
CA GLN A 265 -3.65 -13.77 -5.32
C GLN A 265 -3.61 -12.54 -6.23
N ALA A 266 -3.45 -11.36 -5.63
CA ALA A 266 -3.16 -10.14 -6.36
C ALA A 266 -1.87 -10.28 -7.18
N ALA A 267 -1.88 -9.79 -8.43
CA ALA A 267 -0.77 -9.99 -9.36
C ALA A 267 0.52 -9.28 -8.92
N SER A 268 0.40 -8.05 -8.42
CA SER A 268 1.49 -7.21 -7.92
C SER A 268 0.95 -6.06 -7.08
N LEU A 269 1.82 -5.34 -6.36
CA LEU A 269 1.40 -4.13 -5.66
C LEU A 269 0.93 -3.03 -6.62
N GLY A 270 1.56 -2.89 -7.79
CA GLY A 270 1.16 -1.92 -8.80
C GLY A 270 -0.24 -2.18 -9.35
N ILE A 271 -0.60 -3.44 -9.63
CA ILE A 271 -1.96 -3.79 -10.04
C ILE A 271 -2.94 -3.59 -8.89
N HIS A 272 -2.56 -3.92 -7.65
CA HIS A 272 -3.42 -3.72 -6.48
C HIS A 272 -3.71 -2.22 -6.22
N GLU A 273 -2.68 -1.38 -6.27
CA GLU A 273 -2.78 0.09 -6.17
C GLU A 273 -3.53 0.69 -7.37
N SER A 274 -3.47 0.06 -8.55
CA SER A 274 -4.27 0.54 -9.69
C SER A 274 -5.77 0.49 -9.40
N GLN A 275 -6.23 -0.50 -8.62
CA GLN A 275 -7.63 -0.63 -8.24
C GLN A 275 -8.02 0.39 -7.17
N SER A 276 -7.19 0.59 -6.15
CA SER A 276 -7.42 1.63 -5.14
C SER A 276 -7.49 3.02 -5.76
N ARG A 277 -6.55 3.37 -6.64
CA ARG A 277 -6.53 4.66 -7.35
C ARG A 277 -7.65 4.83 -8.37
N LEU A 278 -8.11 3.73 -8.98
CA LEU A 278 -9.29 3.78 -9.84
C LEU A 278 -10.51 4.22 -9.05
N TRP A 279 -10.78 3.61 -7.89
CA TRP A 279 -11.95 3.94 -7.09
C TRP A 279 -11.82 5.27 -6.35
N GLU A 280 -10.65 5.55 -5.78
CA GLU A 280 -10.38 6.82 -5.10
C GLU A 280 -10.46 8.02 -6.07
N ASN A 281 -9.69 7.98 -7.16
CA ASN A 281 -9.47 9.15 -8.00
C ASN A 281 -10.37 9.13 -9.23
N ARG A 282 -10.28 8.07 -10.05
CA ARG A 282 -11.02 8.02 -11.34
C ARG A 282 -12.53 8.00 -11.13
N VAL A 283 -13.00 7.34 -10.08
CA VAL A 283 -14.42 7.33 -9.69
C VAL A 283 -14.69 8.42 -8.65
N GLY A 284 -14.07 8.34 -7.47
CA GLY A 284 -14.39 9.17 -6.30
C GLY A 284 -14.11 10.67 -6.41
N ARG A 285 -13.17 11.09 -7.27
CA ARG A 285 -12.91 12.51 -7.55
C ARG A 285 -13.58 13.00 -8.85
N SER A 286 -14.31 12.12 -9.54
CA SER A 286 -14.99 12.47 -10.79
C SER A 286 -16.15 13.43 -10.57
N HIS A 287 -16.41 14.23 -11.59
CA HIS A 287 -17.56 15.12 -11.65
C HIS A 287 -18.89 14.34 -11.47
N SER A 288 -19.01 13.16 -12.09
CA SER A 288 -20.21 12.32 -11.99
C SER A 288 -20.44 11.80 -10.57
N PHE A 289 -19.38 11.44 -9.84
CA PHE A 289 -19.48 11.02 -8.45
C PHE A 289 -20.05 12.14 -7.58
N TRP A 290 -19.45 13.32 -7.62
CA TRP A 290 -19.89 14.45 -6.80
C TRP A 290 -21.33 14.85 -7.07
N LYS A 291 -21.74 14.92 -8.35
CA LYS A 291 -23.12 15.21 -8.72
C LYS A 291 -24.11 14.15 -8.21
N THR A 292 -23.73 12.87 -8.27
CA THR A 292 -24.59 11.74 -7.89
C THR A 292 -24.78 11.64 -6.38
N TRP A 293 -23.70 11.82 -5.62
CA TRP A 293 -23.68 11.59 -4.17
C TRP A 293 -23.99 12.83 -3.34
N TRP A 294 -24.07 14.01 -3.95
CA TRP A 294 -24.39 15.26 -3.24
C TRP A 294 -25.67 15.19 -2.39
N PRO A 295 -26.79 14.60 -2.86
CA PRO A 295 -27.99 14.49 -2.02
C PRO A 295 -27.79 13.64 -0.77
N ASP A 296 -27.00 12.56 -0.85
CA ASP A 296 -26.63 11.71 0.29
C ASP A 296 -25.70 12.45 1.26
N LEU A 297 -24.72 13.19 0.72
CA LEU A 297 -23.82 14.04 1.50
C LEU A 297 -24.57 15.15 2.25
N LEU A 298 -25.56 15.81 1.62
CA LEU A 298 -26.41 16.81 2.29
C LEU A 298 -27.24 16.23 3.43
N ARG A 299 -27.68 14.96 3.32
CA ARG A 299 -28.39 14.26 4.40
C ARG A 299 -27.47 13.96 5.57
N ALA A 300 -26.25 13.52 5.29
CA ALA A 300 -25.25 13.23 6.32
C ALA A 300 -24.70 14.52 6.98
N PHE A 301 -24.58 15.59 6.20
CA PHE A 301 -23.90 16.83 6.59
C PHE A 301 -24.71 18.07 6.20
N PRO A 302 -25.59 18.56 7.08
CA PRO A 302 -26.43 19.73 6.79
C PRO A 302 -25.65 20.99 6.43
N ASP A 303 -24.43 21.19 6.96
CA ASP A 303 -23.59 22.35 6.66
C ASP A 303 -23.20 22.45 5.17
N LEU A 304 -23.22 21.34 4.42
CA LEU A 304 -22.99 21.36 2.97
C LEU A 304 -24.08 22.11 2.20
N SER A 305 -25.24 22.41 2.80
CA SER A 305 -26.30 23.21 2.16
C SER A 305 -25.88 24.65 1.85
N ARG A 306 -24.76 25.12 2.43
CA ARG A 306 -24.13 26.41 2.14
C ARG A 306 -23.33 26.40 0.83
N HIS A 307 -23.14 25.22 0.25
CA HIS A 307 -22.33 24.95 -0.93
C HIS A 307 -23.15 24.20 -2.00
N ASN A 308 -22.56 24.04 -3.18
CA ASN A 308 -23.08 23.17 -4.24
C ASN A 308 -22.08 22.04 -4.54
N TRP A 309 -22.54 21.04 -5.29
CA TRP A 309 -21.72 19.88 -5.61
C TRP A 309 -20.48 20.24 -6.44
N GLU A 310 -20.56 21.29 -7.27
CA GLU A 310 -19.41 21.82 -8.01
C GLU A 310 -18.31 22.32 -7.07
N THR A 311 -18.67 23.01 -5.99
CA THR A 311 -17.73 23.47 -4.96
C THR A 311 -17.03 22.29 -4.29
N GLY A 312 -17.79 21.23 -3.97
CA GLY A 312 -17.20 20.03 -3.38
C GLY A 312 -16.28 19.27 -4.34
N TRP A 313 -16.67 19.15 -5.60
CA TRP A 313 -15.84 18.58 -6.65
C TRP A 313 -14.52 19.34 -6.84
N LEU A 314 -14.57 20.68 -6.85
CA LEU A 314 -13.37 21.52 -6.96
C LEU A 314 -12.45 21.37 -5.73
N ALA A 315 -13.02 21.34 -4.52
CA ALA A 315 -12.25 21.12 -3.30
C ALA A 315 -11.55 19.75 -3.29
N ALA A 316 -12.25 18.70 -3.71
CA ALA A 316 -11.69 17.35 -3.83
C ALA A 316 -10.56 17.21 -4.85
N ASN A 317 -10.47 18.12 -5.82
CA ASN A 317 -9.44 18.13 -6.86
C ASN A 317 -8.44 19.31 -6.67
N GLY A 318 -8.44 19.94 -5.49
CA GLY A 318 -7.50 21.00 -5.18
C GLY A 318 -6.04 20.50 -5.19
N VAL A 319 -5.15 21.28 -5.79
CA VAL A 319 -3.72 20.98 -5.93
C VAL A 319 -2.92 21.91 -5.03
N GLU A 320 -1.96 21.37 -4.28
CA GLU A 320 -1.06 22.14 -3.44
C GLU A 320 0.32 21.48 -3.32
N ARG A 321 1.37 22.27 -3.10
CA ARG A 321 2.67 21.72 -2.71
C ARG A 321 2.62 21.35 -1.23
N SER A 322 2.71 20.07 -0.92
CA SER A 322 2.70 19.57 0.46
C SER A 322 3.94 18.71 0.74
N PHE A 323 4.19 18.41 2.02
CA PHE A 323 5.34 17.59 2.44
C PHE A 323 4.97 16.12 2.68
N ILE A 324 3.69 15.82 2.87
CA ILE A 324 3.21 14.52 3.34
C ILE A 324 2.65 13.73 2.15
N ARG A 325 3.39 12.72 1.69
CA ARG A 325 3.02 11.89 0.52
C ARG A 325 1.59 11.34 0.60
N VAL A 326 1.20 10.79 1.74
CA VAL A 326 -0.12 10.16 1.92
C VAL A 326 -1.28 11.16 1.94
N GLU A 327 -0.97 12.46 1.99
CA GLU A 327 -1.95 13.54 1.93
C GLU A 327 -1.84 14.33 0.62
N ALA A 328 -0.87 14.03 -0.25
CA ALA A 328 -0.67 14.75 -1.51
C ALA A 328 -1.86 14.60 -2.47
N ASP A 329 -2.05 15.58 -3.36
CA ASP A 329 -3.06 15.54 -4.41
C ASP A 329 -2.65 14.66 -5.60
N GLU A 330 -3.58 14.36 -6.51
CA GLU A 330 -3.35 13.46 -7.66
C GLU A 330 -2.23 13.97 -8.58
N VAL A 331 -1.98 15.27 -8.64
CA VAL A 331 -0.98 15.87 -9.54
C VAL A 331 0.42 15.82 -8.93
N THR A 332 0.53 15.99 -7.61
CA THR A 332 1.82 16.08 -6.91
C THR A 332 2.29 14.77 -6.28
N TYR A 333 1.40 13.79 -6.06
CA TYR A 333 1.70 12.51 -5.42
C TYR A 333 2.88 11.76 -6.05
N ASP A 334 2.90 11.63 -7.38
CA ASP A 334 3.94 10.86 -8.09
C ASP A 334 5.34 11.50 -7.98
N LEU A 335 5.43 12.81 -7.71
CA LEU A 335 6.70 13.48 -7.44
C LEU A 335 7.30 13.04 -6.09
N HIS A 336 6.46 12.72 -5.11
CA HIS A 336 6.91 12.13 -3.85
C HIS A 336 7.42 10.70 -4.03
N ILE A 337 6.84 9.93 -4.96
CA ILE A 337 7.30 8.57 -5.30
C ILE A 337 8.64 8.65 -6.02
N LEU A 338 8.76 9.52 -7.03
CA LEU A 338 10.00 9.73 -7.76
C LEU A 338 11.17 10.09 -6.83
N LEU A 339 10.96 11.02 -5.90
CA LEU A 339 11.99 11.40 -4.93
C LEU A 339 12.47 10.19 -4.10
N ARG A 340 11.54 9.35 -3.63
CA ARG A 340 11.87 8.15 -2.83
C ARG A 340 12.60 7.12 -3.67
N PHE A 341 12.13 6.85 -4.88
CA PHE A 341 12.79 5.96 -5.82
C PHE A 341 14.24 6.39 -6.11
N GLN A 342 14.48 7.68 -6.35
CA GLN A 342 15.83 8.21 -6.57
C GLN A 342 16.72 8.11 -5.33
N ILE A 343 16.17 8.33 -4.14
CA ILE A 343 16.88 8.15 -2.88
C ILE A 343 17.23 6.67 -2.66
N GLU A 344 16.25 5.78 -2.82
CA GLU A 344 16.39 4.36 -2.54
C GLU A 344 17.39 3.70 -3.49
N THR A 345 17.34 4.02 -4.78
CA THR A 345 18.33 3.50 -5.75
C THR A 345 19.76 3.90 -5.38
N ARG A 346 19.99 5.16 -4.99
CA ARG A 346 21.31 5.65 -4.54
C ARG A 346 21.73 5.09 -3.19
N LEU A 347 20.79 4.87 -2.26
CA LEU A 347 21.05 4.18 -0.99
C LEU A 347 21.43 2.72 -1.24
N ILE A 348 20.82 2.04 -2.20
CA ILE A 348 21.10 0.63 -2.45
C ILE A 348 22.40 0.45 -3.27
N SER A 349 22.68 1.34 -4.24
CA SER A 349 23.96 1.34 -4.97
C SER A 349 25.16 1.78 -4.14
N GLY A 350 24.94 2.52 -3.05
CA GLY A 350 26.00 3.05 -2.20
C GLY A 350 26.49 4.45 -2.57
N GLU A 351 25.87 5.08 -3.57
CA GLU A 351 26.12 6.47 -3.96
C GLU A 351 25.65 7.50 -2.92
N LEU A 352 24.63 7.15 -2.11
CA LEU A 352 24.14 7.96 -1.01
C LEU A 352 24.38 7.25 0.33
N LYS A 353 24.95 7.96 1.30
CA LYS A 353 25.06 7.47 2.68
C LYS A 353 23.82 7.87 3.46
N VAL A 354 23.42 7.02 4.40
CA VAL A 354 22.25 7.28 5.26
C VAL A 354 22.39 8.58 6.06
N ALA A 355 23.59 8.90 6.54
CA ALA A 355 23.85 10.14 7.27
C ALA A 355 23.53 11.41 6.46
N ASP A 356 23.62 11.33 5.13
CA ASP A 356 23.40 12.46 4.21
C ASP A 356 21.95 12.54 3.72
N LEU A 357 21.06 11.62 4.16
CA LEU A 357 19.67 11.56 3.71
C LEU A 357 18.82 12.82 4.02
N PRO A 358 19.00 13.53 5.16
CA PRO A 358 18.18 14.71 5.46
C PRO A 358 18.53 15.96 4.64
N SER A 359 19.74 16.04 4.09
CA SER A 359 20.24 17.17 3.29
C SER A 359 19.99 16.96 1.81
#